data_AF-A0A0A0J9W8-F1
#
_entry.id   AF-A0A0A0J9W8-F1
#
_cell.length_a   1.000
_cell.length_b   1.000
_cell.length_c   1.000
_cell.angle_alpha   90.00
_cell.angle_beta   90.00
_cell.angle_gamma   90.00
#
_symmetry.space_group_name_H-M   'P 1'
#
loop_
_entity.id
_entity.type
_entity.pdbx_description
1 polymer ?
#
loop_
_entity_poly.entity_id
_entity_poly.type
_entity_poly.pdbx_seq_one_letter_code
_entity_poly.pdbx_strand_id
1 'polypeptide(L)'
;MTRPADVLQQMLRSDSAKPRITTYDDTDGPTRGERIELSARVLGNWVSKAANALQDEFDIAPGSVVHLDLPPHWRTAYWALATWSVGGTVSLDDEAGDLLVTTDADAAAAADGPAVLVTLAGLARAATVPVPPGVMDEAKELSTHGDQFAAWEEPADDDTALITEGERTAYADLVVPQEKSGERRHLTTTSTADFLTTCLTLWAADGSVVLSRGEAPADVLAERSRVEGANAP
;
A
#
# COMPACT_ATOMS: atom_id res chain seq x y z
N MET A 1 -8.43 -16.65 12.32
CA MET A 1 -7.82 -16.35 11.02
C MET A 1 -7.09 -15.02 11.15
N THR A 2 -6.02 -14.78 10.42
CA THR A 2 -5.35 -13.47 10.45
C THR A 2 -5.93 -12.64 9.31
N ARG A 3 -6.53 -11.48 9.60
CA ARG A 3 -6.98 -10.53 8.57
C ARG A 3 -5.85 -9.55 8.22
N PRO A 4 -5.91 -8.83 7.09
CA PRO A 4 -4.87 -7.85 6.74
C PRO A 4 -4.66 -6.77 7.80
N ALA A 5 -5.72 -6.28 8.44
CA ALA A 5 -5.63 -5.31 9.53
C ALA A 5 -4.90 -5.87 10.77
N ASP A 6 -5.04 -7.18 11.05
CA ASP A 6 -4.32 -7.85 12.14
C ASP A 6 -2.81 -7.87 11.88
N VAL A 7 -2.38 -8.00 10.62
CA VAL A 7 -0.96 -8.02 10.23
C VAL A 7 -0.27 -6.74 10.67
N LEU A 8 -0.88 -5.56 10.45
CA LEU A 8 -0.33 -4.30 10.92
C LEU A 8 -0.20 -4.25 12.45
N GLN A 9 -1.25 -4.67 13.17
CA GLN A 9 -1.24 -4.70 14.63
C GLN A 9 -0.18 -5.67 15.17
N GLN A 10 0.03 -6.81 14.51
CA GLN A 10 1.09 -7.77 14.85
C GLN A 10 2.48 -7.17 14.64
N MET A 11 2.73 -6.50 13.51
CA MET A 11 4.00 -5.82 13.25
C MET A 11 4.34 -4.75 14.30
N LEU A 12 3.34 -3.97 14.71
CA LEU A 12 3.51 -2.92 15.73
C LEU A 12 3.81 -3.51 17.11
N ARG A 13 3.18 -4.64 17.47
CA ARG A 13 3.38 -5.33 18.74
C ARG A 13 4.71 -6.09 18.80
N SER A 14 5.16 -6.68 17.69
CA SER A 14 6.41 -7.46 17.66
C SER A 14 7.64 -6.56 17.75
N ASP A 15 7.76 -5.58 16.85
CA ASP A 15 8.80 -4.56 16.86
C ASP A 15 8.37 -3.37 15.99
N SER A 16 7.94 -2.30 16.66
CA SER A 16 7.51 -1.07 15.98
C SER A 16 8.62 -0.31 15.25
N ALA A 17 9.88 -0.53 15.63
CA ALA A 17 11.04 0.14 15.04
C ALA A 17 11.64 -0.65 13.86
N LYS A 18 11.33 -1.94 13.75
CA LYS A 18 11.80 -2.81 12.66
C LYS A 18 11.39 -2.26 11.28
N PRO A 19 12.34 -2.12 10.33
CA PRO A 19 12.02 -1.78 8.94
C PRO A 19 11.11 -2.84 8.32
N ARG A 20 9.96 -2.45 7.79
CA ARG A 20 8.99 -3.36 7.15
C ARG A 20 9.03 -3.31 5.64
N ILE A 21 9.36 -2.14 5.10
CA ILE A 21 9.55 -1.97 3.67
C ILE A 21 10.66 -0.96 3.39
N THR A 22 11.57 -1.32 2.49
CA THR A 22 12.55 -0.42 1.87
C THR A 22 12.30 -0.40 0.37
N THR A 23 12.00 0.76 -0.20
CA THR A 23 11.77 0.96 -1.63
C THR A 23 12.95 1.71 -2.23
N TYR A 24 13.56 1.12 -3.25
CA TYR A 24 14.45 1.77 -4.21
C TYR A 24 13.67 2.08 -5.47
N ASP A 25 13.87 3.27 -6.03
CA ASP A 25 13.24 3.67 -7.27
C ASP A 25 14.28 3.97 -8.35
N ASP A 26 14.37 3.12 -9.36
CA ASP A 26 15.17 3.32 -10.57
C ASP A 26 14.32 3.64 -11.80
N THR A 27 13.02 3.87 -11.63
CA THR A 27 12.16 4.25 -12.75
C THR A 27 12.60 5.56 -13.38
N ASP A 28 12.34 5.69 -14.67
CA ASP A 28 12.59 6.92 -15.41
C ASP A 28 11.65 8.01 -14.91
N GLY A 29 12.14 8.92 -14.07
CA GLY A 29 11.29 9.97 -13.52
C GLY A 29 11.96 10.80 -12.43
N PRO A 30 11.20 11.71 -11.80
CA PRO A 30 11.71 12.60 -10.75
C PRO A 30 12.16 11.86 -9.48
N THR A 31 11.73 10.61 -9.30
CA THR A 31 12.05 9.75 -8.16
C THR A 31 13.26 8.85 -8.39
N ARG A 32 13.91 8.91 -9.56
CA ARG A 32 15.07 8.07 -9.87
C ARG A 32 16.18 8.26 -8.83
N GLY A 33 16.63 7.15 -8.25
CA GLY A 33 17.66 7.09 -7.22
C GLY A 33 17.12 7.27 -5.80
N GLU A 34 15.81 7.43 -5.60
CA GLU A 34 15.22 7.49 -4.27
C GLU A 34 15.37 6.15 -3.54
N ARG A 35 15.65 6.23 -2.23
CA ARG A 35 15.56 5.11 -1.28
C ARG A 35 14.73 5.56 -0.08
N ILE A 36 13.57 4.95 0.11
CA ILE A 36 12.67 5.20 1.24
C ILE A 36 12.54 3.94 2.08
N GLU A 37 12.69 4.06 3.39
CA GLU A 37 12.50 2.96 4.34
C GLU A 37 11.47 3.34 5.38
N LEU A 38 10.48 2.47 5.59
CA LEU A 38 9.47 2.64 6.63
C LEU A 38 9.57 1.52 7.66
N SER A 39 9.63 1.92 8.93
CA SER A 39 9.39 1.00 10.05
C SER A 39 7.91 0.68 10.19
N ALA A 40 7.58 -0.35 10.98
CA ALA A 40 6.19 -0.66 11.30
C ALA A 40 5.43 0.54 11.88
N ARG A 41 6.09 1.34 12.74
CA ARG A 41 5.51 2.56 13.31
C ARG A 41 5.18 3.60 12.24
N VAL A 42 6.12 3.89 11.34
CA VAL A 42 5.90 4.92 10.31
C VAL A 42 4.85 4.44 9.30
N LEU A 43 4.89 3.17 8.90
CA LEU A 43 3.87 2.57 8.06
C LEU A 43 2.49 2.66 8.72
N GLY A 44 2.37 2.28 10.00
CA GLY A 44 1.11 2.35 10.76
C GLY A 44 0.53 3.75 10.90
N ASN A 45 1.39 4.78 11.03
CA ASN A 45 0.94 6.17 11.03
C ASN A 45 0.33 6.57 9.68
N TRP A 46 0.95 6.18 8.55
CA TRP A 46 0.39 6.44 7.22
C TRP A 46 -0.90 5.67 6.97
N VAL A 47 -0.96 4.41 7.40
CA VAL A 47 -2.19 3.61 7.35
C VAL A 47 -3.29 4.29 8.16
N SER A 48 -3.01 4.79 9.36
CA SER A 48 -4.02 5.47 10.19
C SER A 48 -4.55 6.75 9.54
N LYS A 49 -3.67 7.53 8.91
CA LYS A 49 -4.06 8.76 8.19
C LYS A 49 -4.95 8.46 7.00
N ALA A 50 -4.54 7.50 6.18
CA ALA A 50 -5.33 7.05 5.04
C ALA A 50 -6.66 6.43 5.47
N ALA A 51 -6.67 5.59 6.51
CA ALA A 51 -7.89 4.97 7.00
C ALA A 51 -8.88 6.00 7.57
N ASN A 52 -8.40 7.03 8.29
CA ASN A 52 -9.24 8.15 8.72
C ASN A 52 -9.78 8.93 7.51
N ALA A 53 -8.95 9.23 6.49
CA ALA A 53 -9.44 9.89 5.28
C ALA A 53 -10.53 9.07 4.56
N LEU A 54 -10.31 7.77 4.41
CA LEU A 54 -11.24 6.82 3.78
C LEU A 54 -12.63 6.85 4.44
N GLN A 55 -12.71 6.77 5.77
CA GLN A 55 -14.00 6.77 6.45
C GLN A 55 -14.60 8.18 6.63
N ASP A 56 -13.78 9.21 6.91
CA ASP A 56 -14.26 10.54 7.28
C ASP A 56 -14.66 11.39 6.07
N GLU A 57 -13.94 11.25 4.95
CA GLU A 57 -14.15 12.06 3.74
C GLU A 57 -14.83 11.31 2.60
N PHE A 58 -14.62 10.00 2.52
CA PHE A 58 -15.08 9.17 1.39
C PHE A 58 -16.14 8.15 1.78
N ASP A 59 -16.55 8.10 3.05
CA ASP A 59 -17.55 7.16 3.58
C ASP A 59 -17.25 5.69 3.24
N ILE A 60 -15.97 5.32 3.14
CA ILE A 60 -15.55 3.95 2.82
C ILE A 60 -15.76 3.07 4.05
N ALA A 61 -16.49 1.98 3.83
CA ALA A 61 -16.92 1.04 4.86
C ALA A 61 -16.94 -0.40 4.28
N PRO A 62 -17.29 -1.44 5.07
CA PRO A 62 -17.55 -2.77 4.53
C PRO A 62 -18.55 -2.73 3.37
N GLY A 63 -18.17 -3.37 2.26
CA GLY A 63 -18.94 -3.36 1.00
C GLY A 63 -18.53 -2.29 -0.01
N SER A 64 -17.75 -1.28 0.40
CA SER A 64 -17.15 -0.31 -0.53
C SER A 64 -15.99 -0.91 -1.32
N VAL A 65 -15.73 -0.40 -2.52
CA VAL A 65 -14.61 -0.78 -3.40
C VAL A 65 -13.70 0.41 -3.63
N VAL A 66 -12.42 0.26 -3.29
CA VAL A 66 -11.36 1.24 -3.58
C VAL A 66 -10.48 0.69 -4.70
N HIS A 67 -10.53 1.32 -5.87
CA HIS A 67 -9.66 0.99 -6.99
C HIS A 67 -8.28 1.62 -6.77
N LEU A 68 -7.26 0.78 -6.61
CA LEU A 68 -5.86 1.19 -6.48
C LEU A 68 -5.13 1.08 -7.81
N ASP A 69 -5.21 2.14 -8.62
CA ASP A 69 -4.40 2.32 -9.82
C ASP A 69 -3.01 2.89 -9.43
N LEU A 70 -2.25 2.08 -8.71
CA LEU A 70 -0.91 2.42 -8.23
C LEU A 70 0.09 1.30 -8.56
N PRO A 71 1.33 1.64 -8.95
CA PRO A 71 2.38 0.64 -9.13
C PRO A 71 2.83 0.05 -7.78
N PRO A 72 3.61 -1.05 -7.75
CA PRO A 72 4.28 -1.50 -6.54
C PRO A 72 5.07 -0.35 -5.89
N HIS A 73 4.69 0.06 -4.68
CA HIS A 73 5.29 1.20 -3.98
C HIS A 73 4.94 1.18 -2.48
N TRP A 74 5.74 1.82 -1.63
CA TRP A 74 5.41 1.96 -0.20
C TRP A 74 4.10 2.72 0.04
N ARG A 75 3.71 3.61 -0.87
CA ARG A 75 2.41 4.31 -0.82
C ARG A 75 1.24 3.37 -1.09
N THR A 76 1.38 2.53 -2.10
CA THR A 76 0.42 1.48 -2.45
C THR A 76 0.19 0.53 -1.28
N ALA A 77 1.26 0.16 -0.57
CA ALA A 77 1.17 -0.68 0.62
C ALA A 77 0.30 -0.06 1.74
N TYR A 78 0.49 1.22 2.08
CA TYR A 78 -0.33 1.81 3.15
C TYR A 78 -1.77 2.08 2.70
N TRP A 79 -2.01 2.42 1.42
CA TRP A 79 -3.38 2.59 0.91
C TRP A 79 -4.14 1.28 0.96
N ALA A 80 -3.54 0.17 0.53
CA ALA A 80 -4.15 -1.16 0.63
C ALA A 80 -4.45 -1.55 2.08
N LEU A 81 -3.47 -1.40 2.98
CA LEU A 81 -3.67 -1.66 4.42
C LEU A 81 -4.75 -0.75 5.03
N ALA A 82 -4.84 0.50 4.61
CA ALA A 82 -5.87 1.44 5.07
C ALA A 82 -7.27 1.03 4.60
N THR A 83 -7.42 0.69 3.32
CA THR A 83 -8.67 0.15 2.76
C THR A 83 -9.12 -1.08 3.53
N TRP A 84 -8.22 -2.04 3.79
CA TRP A 84 -8.57 -3.22 4.57
C TRP A 84 -8.86 -2.91 6.05
N SER A 85 -8.29 -1.83 6.60
CA SER A 85 -8.52 -1.42 7.99
C SER A 85 -9.90 -0.79 8.20
N VAL A 86 -10.50 -0.20 7.16
CA VAL A 86 -11.89 0.30 7.18
C VAL A 86 -12.91 -0.75 6.68
N GLY A 87 -12.46 -1.96 6.37
CA GLY A 87 -13.32 -3.04 5.86
C GLY A 87 -13.63 -2.95 4.36
N GLY A 88 -13.06 -1.99 3.63
CA GLY A 88 -13.26 -1.84 2.19
C GLY A 88 -12.57 -2.92 1.36
N THR A 89 -12.99 -3.07 0.12
CA THR A 89 -12.37 -3.96 -0.86
C THR A 89 -11.29 -3.21 -1.63
N VAL A 90 -10.08 -3.77 -1.75
CA VAL A 90 -9.08 -3.29 -2.71
C VAL A 90 -9.39 -3.92 -4.06
N SER A 91 -9.61 -3.11 -5.10
CA SER A 91 -9.61 -3.57 -6.49
C SER A 91 -8.35 -3.13 -7.21
N LEU A 92 -7.74 -4.05 -7.95
CA LEU A 92 -6.60 -3.81 -8.84
C LEU A 92 -7.00 -3.92 -10.31
N ASP A 93 -8.28 -4.19 -10.57
CA ASP A 93 -8.84 -4.25 -11.91
C ASP A 93 -9.29 -2.84 -12.33
N ASP A 94 -9.22 -2.57 -13.64
CA ASP A 94 -9.74 -1.33 -14.23
C ASP A 94 -11.28 -1.37 -14.23
N GLU A 95 -11.87 -1.17 -13.05
CA GLU A 95 -13.30 -1.12 -12.82
C GLU A 95 -13.71 0.12 -12.00
N ALA A 96 -14.97 0.51 -12.13
CA ALA A 96 -15.55 1.57 -11.33
C ALA A 96 -15.67 1.10 -9.86
N GLY A 97 -15.05 1.84 -8.95
CA GLY A 97 -15.22 1.69 -7.50
C GLY A 97 -15.85 2.93 -6.87
N ASP A 98 -16.05 2.87 -5.55
CA ASP A 98 -16.51 4.00 -4.75
C ASP A 98 -15.42 5.08 -4.59
N LEU A 99 -14.15 4.72 -4.74
CA LEU A 99 -13.00 5.64 -4.73
C LEU A 99 -11.90 5.17 -5.67
N LEU A 100 -11.38 6.09 -6.49
CA LEU A 100 -10.14 5.87 -7.26
C LEU A 100 -8.93 6.45 -6.52
N VAL A 101 -7.88 5.66 -6.33
CA VAL A 101 -6.57 6.15 -5.88
C VAL A 101 -5.56 5.91 -6.98
N THR A 102 -5.06 6.97 -7.60
CA THR A 102 -4.22 6.87 -8.80
C THR A 102 -3.04 7.84 -8.78
N THR A 103 -2.00 7.55 -9.58
CA THR A 103 -0.96 8.54 -9.91
C THR A 103 -1.27 9.36 -11.16
N ASP A 104 -2.31 9.01 -11.92
CA ASP A 104 -2.68 9.65 -13.18
C ASP A 104 -3.75 10.74 -12.96
N ALA A 105 -3.38 11.99 -13.23
CA ALA A 105 -4.27 13.13 -13.08
C ALA A 105 -5.41 13.15 -14.12
N ASP A 106 -5.20 12.58 -15.31
CA ASP A 106 -6.24 12.49 -16.34
C ASP A 106 -7.26 11.41 -15.94
N ALA A 107 -6.79 10.27 -15.42
CA ALA A 107 -7.66 9.24 -14.85
C ALA A 107 -8.47 9.77 -13.65
N ALA A 108 -7.82 10.49 -12.73
CA ALA A 108 -8.49 11.12 -11.60
C ALA A 108 -9.55 12.16 -12.04
N ALA A 109 -9.29 12.91 -13.12
CA ALA A 109 -10.24 13.88 -13.66
C ALA A 109 -11.43 13.21 -14.39
N ALA A 110 -11.21 12.03 -14.97
CA ALA A 110 -12.20 11.27 -15.71
C ALA A 110 -13.04 10.32 -14.83
N ALA A 111 -12.66 10.15 -13.55
CA ALA A 111 -13.38 9.31 -12.62
C ALA A 111 -14.84 9.78 -12.44
N ASP A 112 -15.78 8.84 -12.48
CA ASP A 112 -17.21 9.12 -12.25
C ASP A 112 -17.52 9.41 -10.75
N GLY A 113 -16.59 9.07 -9.86
CA GLY A 113 -16.68 9.22 -8.40
C GLY A 113 -15.53 10.02 -7.80
N PRO A 114 -15.39 10.05 -6.46
CA PRO A 114 -14.25 10.71 -5.81
C PRO A 114 -12.93 10.05 -6.22
N ALA A 115 -11.86 10.84 -6.23
CA ALA A 115 -10.53 10.36 -6.52
C ALA A 115 -9.46 11.00 -5.63
N VAL A 116 -8.38 10.25 -5.43
CA VAL A 116 -7.16 10.67 -4.74
C VAL A 116 -6.00 10.62 -5.73
N LEU A 117 -5.32 11.75 -5.91
CA LEU A 117 -4.10 11.83 -6.71
C LEU A 117 -2.88 11.64 -5.82
N VAL A 118 -2.12 10.58 -6.08
CA VAL A 118 -0.92 10.20 -5.33
C VAL A 118 0.34 10.68 -6.03
N THR A 119 1.21 11.37 -5.29
CA THR A 119 2.54 11.75 -5.77
C THR A 119 3.59 10.82 -5.19
N LEU A 120 4.23 10.00 -6.04
CA LEU A 120 5.14 8.94 -5.55
C LEU A 120 6.39 9.47 -4.85
N ALA A 121 6.89 10.65 -5.22
CA ALA A 121 8.10 11.22 -4.63
C ALA A 121 8.03 11.29 -3.10
N GLY A 122 9.05 10.74 -2.44
CA GLY A 122 9.02 10.50 -1.00
C GLY A 122 8.89 11.75 -0.13
N LEU A 123 9.35 12.91 -0.63
CA LEU A 123 9.32 14.20 0.06
C LEU A 123 8.32 15.19 -0.55
N ALA A 124 7.39 14.70 -1.38
CA ALA A 124 6.33 15.54 -1.93
C ALA A 124 5.48 16.16 -0.80
N ARG A 125 5.18 17.45 -0.94
CA ARG A 125 4.26 18.19 -0.05
C ARG A 125 2.99 18.65 -0.75
N ALA A 126 2.90 18.37 -2.05
CA ALA A 126 1.79 18.64 -2.96
C ALA A 126 2.09 17.93 -4.29
N ALA A 127 1.05 17.75 -5.09
CA ALA A 127 1.18 17.27 -6.46
C ALA A 127 2.10 18.16 -7.30
N THR A 128 2.90 17.53 -8.15
CA THR A 128 3.77 18.24 -9.12
C THR A 128 3.03 18.63 -10.40
N VAL A 129 1.79 18.21 -10.54
CA VAL A 129 0.88 18.51 -11.64
C VAL A 129 -0.37 19.21 -11.10
N PRO A 130 -1.12 19.95 -11.93
CA PRO A 130 -2.41 20.51 -11.51
C PRO A 130 -3.35 19.40 -11.01
N VAL A 131 -3.86 19.57 -9.79
CA VAL A 131 -4.84 18.65 -9.21
C VAL A 131 -6.22 18.96 -9.79
N PRO A 132 -6.95 17.99 -10.36
CA PRO A 132 -8.28 18.22 -10.89
C PRO A 132 -9.27 18.69 -9.80
N PRO A 133 -10.31 19.47 -10.13
CA PRO A 133 -11.31 19.88 -9.16
C PRO A 133 -12.01 18.70 -8.49
N GLY A 134 -12.12 18.71 -7.16
CA GLY A 134 -12.76 17.64 -6.39
C GLY A 134 -11.88 16.42 -6.12
N VAL A 135 -10.65 16.39 -6.64
CA VAL A 135 -9.65 15.34 -6.35
C VAL A 135 -8.82 15.74 -5.14
N MET A 136 -8.61 14.80 -4.21
CA MET A 136 -7.73 14.97 -3.05
C MET A 136 -6.26 14.90 -3.48
N ASP A 137 -5.45 15.89 -3.08
CA ASP A 137 -3.99 15.85 -3.21
C ASP A 137 -3.40 15.11 -2.02
N GLU A 138 -3.09 13.81 -2.20
CA GLU A 138 -2.57 12.97 -1.13
C GLU A 138 -1.34 13.58 -0.44
N ALA A 139 -0.39 14.08 -1.22
CA ALA A 139 0.88 14.58 -0.70
C ALA A 139 0.73 15.87 0.13
N LYS A 140 -0.35 16.62 -0.11
CA LYS A 140 -0.66 17.85 0.61
C LYS A 140 -1.57 17.60 1.81
N GLU A 141 -2.58 16.76 1.64
CA GLU A 141 -3.74 16.71 2.53
C GLU A 141 -3.65 15.54 3.51
N LEU A 142 -3.12 14.38 3.09
CA LEU A 142 -3.13 13.15 3.90
C LEU A 142 -2.43 13.33 5.25
N SER A 143 -1.35 14.13 5.29
CA SER A 143 -0.59 14.39 6.52
C SER A 143 -1.41 15.06 7.63
N THR A 144 -2.51 15.73 7.28
CA THR A 144 -3.39 16.47 8.22
C THR A 144 -4.36 15.58 8.99
N HIS A 145 -4.62 14.35 8.54
CA HIS A 145 -5.48 13.40 9.24
C HIS A 145 -4.82 12.85 10.51
N GLY A 146 -5.64 12.30 11.41
CA GLY A 146 -5.17 11.68 12.65
C GLY A 146 -4.23 10.49 12.40
N ASP A 147 -3.22 10.32 13.25
CA ASP A 147 -2.28 9.19 13.23
C ASP A 147 -2.66 8.05 14.20
N GLN A 148 -3.86 8.14 14.78
CA GLN A 148 -4.54 7.06 15.49
C GLN A 148 -5.83 6.73 14.74
N PHE A 149 -6.13 5.45 14.61
CA PHE A 149 -7.27 4.97 13.86
C PHE A 149 -8.06 3.94 14.67
N ALA A 150 -9.38 4.02 14.57
CA ALA A 150 -10.33 3.03 15.06
C ALA A 150 -11.46 2.93 14.05
N ALA A 151 -11.62 1.74 13.47
CA ALA A 151 -12.68 1.48 12.49
C ALA A 151 -14.06 1.64 13.13
N TRP A 152 -15.00 2.22 12.38
CA TRP A 152 -16.40 2.31 12.81
C TRP A 152 -17.13 0.98 12.67
N GLU A 153 -16.77 0.19 11.67
CA GLU A 153 -17.36 -1.10 11.33
C GLU A 153 -16.26 -2.12 11.01
N GLU A 154 -16.54 -3.39 11.26
CA GLU A 154 -15.64 -4.50 10.94
C GLU A 154 -16.23 -5.35 9.80
N PRO A 155 -15.42 -5.79 8.83
CA PRO A 155 -15.89 -6.68 7.77
C PRO A 155 -16.18 -8.08 8.32
N ALA A 156 -17.08 -8.80 7.65
CA ALA A 156 -17.25 -10.24 7.80
C ALA A 156 -16.07 -11.01 7.19
N ASP A 157 -15.90 -12.27 7.60
CA ASP A 157 -14.80 -13.11 7.09
C ASP A 157 -14.94 -13.44 5.60
N ASP A 158 -16.19 -13.54 5.12
CA ASP A 158 -16.57 -13.84 3.74
C ASP A 158 -16.76 -12.59 2.86
N ASP A 159 -16.62 -11.39 3.42
CA ASP A 159 -16.57 -10.16 2.63
C ASP A 159 -15.34 -10.18 1.70
N THR A 160 -15.48 -9.55 0.53
CA THR A 160 -14.36 -9.46 -0.42
C THR A 160 -13.32 -8.46 0.09
N ALA A 161 -12.05 -8.88 0.10
CA ALA A 161 -10.93 -8.02 0.49
C ALA A 161 -10.10 -7.57 -0.70
N LEU A 162 -9.95 -8.43 -1.71
CA LEU A 162 -9.14 -8.16 -2.90
C LEU A 162 -9.88 -8.61 -4.17
N ILE A 163 -9.93 -7.74 -5.16
CA ILE A 163 -10.33 -8.05 -6.53
C ILE A 163 -9.12 -7.87 -7.44
N THR A 164 -8.77 -8.90 -8.19
CA THR A 164 -7.69 -8.86 -9.17
C THR A 164 -7.90 -9.93 -10.24
N GLU A 165 -7.70 -9.57 -11.49
CA GLU A 165 -7.93 -10.42 -12.67
C GLU A 165 -9.33 -11.07 -12.70
N GLY A 166 -10.34 -10.35 -12.18
CA GLY A 166 -11.71 -10.81 -12.03
C GLY A 166 -11.95 -11.81 -10.87
N GLU A 167 -10.89 -12.22 -10.16
CA GLU A 167 -10.99 -13.07 -8.99
C GLU A 167 -11.28 -12.24 -7.72
N ARG A 168 -12.13 -12.78 -6.85
CA ARG A 168 -12.51 -12.16 -5.57
C ARG A 168 -11.97 -13.01 -4.43
N THR A 169 -11.07 -12.45 -3.63
CA THR A 169 -10.52 -13.10 -2.45
C THR A 169 -11.17 -12.54 -1.19
N ALA A 170 -11.68 -13.41 -0.33
CA ALA A 170 -12.31 -13.02 0.93
C ALA A 170 -11.28 -12.54 1.98
N TYR A 171 -11.73 -11.75 2.95
CA TYR A 171 -10.91 -11.28 4.08
C TYR A 171 -10.23 -12.41 4.85
N ALA A 172 -10.96 -13.51 5.06
CA ALA A 172 -10.47 -14.73 5.65
C ALA A 172 -9.25 -15.27 4.89
N ASP A 173 -9.32 -15.34 3.57
CA ASP A 173 -8.38 -16.11 2.74
C ASP A 173 -7.18 -15.28 2.24
N LEU A 174 -7.25 -13.96 2.34
CA LEU A 174 -6.25 -13.07 1.75
C LEU A 174 -4.86 -13.18 2.39
N VAL A 175 -4.78 -13.38 3.72
CA VAL A 175 -3.48 -13.50 4.40
C VAL A 175 -3.11 -14.97 4.54
N VAL A 176 -2.12 -15.38 3.76
CA VAL A 176 -1.52 -16.72 3.83
C VAL A 176 -0.10 -16.59 4.41
N PRO A 177 0.12 -16.79 5.72
CA PRO A 177 1.44 -16.65 6.32
C PRO A 177 2.40 -17.73 5.80
N GLN A 178 3.66 -17.36 5.59
CA GLN A 178 4.69 -18.35 5.30
C GLN A 178 5.24 -19.01 6.57
N GLU A 179 5.78 -20.23 6.44
CA GLU A 179 6.34 -20.97 7.57
C GLU A 179 7.60 -20.30 8.17
N LYS A 180 8.41 -19.65 7.32
CA LYS A 180 9.66 -19.02 7.73
C LYS A 180 9.41 -17.62 8.30
N SER A 181 9.61 -17.48 9.61
CA SER A 181 9.51 -16.18 10.29
C SER A 181 10.73 -15.28 10.04
N GLY A 182 10.49 -13.97 10.01
CA GLY A 182 11.53 -12.94 9.99
C GLY A 182 12.29 -12.81 8.67
N GLU A 183 11.79 -13.42 7.58
CA GLU A 183 12.42 -13.29 6.27
C GLU A 183 12.38 -11.84 5.76
N ARG A 184 13.50 -11.36 5.22
CA ARG A 184 13.54 -10.15 4.40
C ARG A 184 13.76 -10.55 2.94
N ARG A 185 12.80 -10.23 2.07
CA ARG A 185 12.85 -10.61 0.65
C ARG A 185 13.02 -9.39 -0.24
N HIS A 186 13.89 -9.49 -1.24
CA HIS A 186 14.03 -8.48 -2.28
C HIS A 186 13.07 -8.80 -3.44
N LEU A 187 12.26 -7.82 -3.86
CA LEU A 187 11.29 -7.91 -4.93
C LEU A 187 11.67 -6.94 -6.04
N THR A 188 11.50 -7.37 -7.29
CA THR A 188 11.58 -6.53 -8.50
C THR A 188 10.30 -6.65 -9.34
N THR A 189 9.19 -7.07 -8.71
CA THR A 189 7.92 -7.27 -9.41
C THR A 189 7.35 -5.94 -9.91
N THR A 190 6.72 -5.98 -11.08
CA THR A 190 5.89 -4.89 -11.61
C THR A 190 4.40 -5.12 -11.35
N SER A 191 4.02 -6.30 -10.85
CA SER A 191 2.64 -6.65 -10.49
C SER A 191 2.31 -6.13 -9.10
N THR A 192 1.31 -5.24 -9.02
CA THR A 192 0.81 -4.73 -7.73
C THR A 192 0.16 -5.84 -6.91
N ALA A 193 -0.52 -6.80 -7.56
CA ALA A 193 -1.11 -7.96 -6.90
C ALA A 193 -0.03 -8.82 -6.21
N ASP A 194 1.04 -9.18 -6.94
CA ASP A 194 2.15 -9.96 -6.38
C ASP A 194 2.85 -9.21 -5.24
N PHE A 195 3.02 -7.89 -5.40
CA PHE A 195 3.63 -7.04 -4.39
C PHE A 195 2.81 -7.05 -3.09
N LEU A 196 1.50 -6.79 -3.16
CA LEU A 196 0.64 -6.71 -1.97
C LEU A 196 0.49 -8.07 -1.27
N THR A 197 0.28 -9.14 -2.04
CA THR A 197 0.16 -10.51 -1.48
C THR A 197 1.48 -10.98 -0.84
N THR A 198 2.63 -10.67 -1.45
CA THR A 198 3.95 -10.95 -0.87
C THR A 198 4.21 -10.13 0.39
N CYS A 199 3.83 -8.85 0.39
CA CYS A 199 3.88 -7.98 1.58
C CYS A 199 3.11 -8.59 2.76
N LEU A 200 1.83 -8.96 2.56
CA LEU A 200 1.01 -9.57 3.61
C LEU A 200 1.60 -10.89 4.10
N THR A 201 2.04 -11.76 3.18
CA THR A 201 2.66 -13.06 3.48
C THR A 201 3.88 -12.91 4.39
N LEU A 202 4.79 -11.99 4.03
CA LEU A 202 6.03 -11.75 4.78
C LEU A 202 5.73 -11.08 6.12
N TRP A 203 4.92 -10.03 6.14
CA TRP A 203 4.62 -9.28 7.36
C TRP A 203 3.84 -10.10 8.39
N ALA A 204 2.93 -10.99 7.97
CA ALA A 204 2.24 -11.92 8.86
C ALA A 204 3.21 -12.90 9.56
N ALA A 205 4.38 -13.15 8.96
CA ALA A 205 5.45 -13.96 9.54
C ALA A 205 6.55 -13.11 10.22
N ASP A 206 6.27 -11.85 10.55
CA ASP A 206 7.23 -10.86 11.07
C ASP A 206 8.41 -10.56 10.13
N GLY A 207 8.25 -10.77 8.82
CA GLY A 207 9.22 -10.45 7.79
C GLY A 207 9.26 -8.96 7.39
N SER A 208 10.00 -8.70 6.32
CA SER A 208 10.21 -7.38 5.72
C SER A 208 10.38 -7.47 4.20
N VAL A 209 10.13 -6.37 3.49
CA VAL A 209 10.28 -6.27 2.03
C VAL A 209 11.39 -5.28 1.67
N VAL A 210 12.20 -5.62 0.68
CA VAL A 210 12.97 -4.67 -0.11
C VAL A 210 12.36 -4.68 -1.50
N LEU A 211 11.95 -3.53 -2.02
CA LEU A 211 11.39 -3.39 -3.36
C LEU A 211 12.36 -2.55 -4.20
N SER A 212 12.85 -3.06 -5.32
CA SER A 212 13.50 -2.25 -6.35
C SER A 212 12.55 -2.08 -7.52
N ARG A 213 12.16 -0.83 -7.80
CA ARG A 213 11.28 -0.46 -8.90
C ARG A 213 12.10 -0.01 -10.11
N GLY A 214 11.62 -0.27 -11.32
CA GLY A 214 12.33 0.07 -12.55
C GLY A 214 13.46 -0.92 -12.87
N GLU A 215 14.27 -0.58 -13.88
CA GLU A 215 15.37 -1.43 -14.33
C GLU A 215 16.67 -1.06 -13.63
N ALA A 216 17.22 -2.00 -12.85
CA ALA A 216 18.53 -1.89 -12.24
C ALA A 216 19.44 -3.04 -12.71
N PRO A 217 20.75 -2.79 -12.94
CA PRO A 217 21.72 -3.85 -13.22
C PRO A 217 21.75 -4.94 -12.14
N ALA A 218 22.03 -6.19 -12.54
CA ALA A 218 22.01 -7.33 -11.64
C ALA A 218 23.01 -7.21 -10.46
N ASP A 219 24.16 -6.59 -10.69
CA ASP A 219 25.16 -6.30 -9.65
C ASP A 219 24.65 -5.26 -8.64
N VAL A 220 23.90 -4.26 -9.09
CA VAL A 220 23.23 -3.29 -8.20
C VAL A 220 22.16 -3.97 -7.35
N LEU A 221 21.34 -4.85 -7.93
CA LEU A 221 20.32 -5.61 -7.21
C LEU A 221 20.94 -6.57 -6.17
N ALA A 222 22.03 -7.24 -6.53
CA ALA A 222 22.78 -8.10 -5.61
C ALA A 222 23.37 -7.30 -4.45
N GLU A 223 23.95 -6.12 -4.73
CA GLU A 223 24.50 -5.25 -3.70
C GLU A 223 23.42 -4.71 -2.75
N ARG A 224 22.25 -4.30 -3.27
CA ARG A 224 21.10 -3.91 -2.43
C ARG A 224 20.67 -5.06 -1.52
N SER A 225 20.54 -6.26 -2.06
CA SER A 225 20.18 -7.46 -1.27
C SER A 225 21.17 -7.66 -0.11
N ARG A 226 22.47 -7.54 -0.40
CA ARG A 226 23.54 -7.67 0.59
C ARG A 226 23.50 -6.57 1.66
N VAL A 227 23.35 -5.30 1.26
CA VAL A 227 23.30 -4.14 2.17
C VAL A 227 22.07 -4.19 3.07
N GLU A 228 20.92 -4.55 2.50
CA GLU A 228 19.65 -4.62 3.22
C GLU A 228 19.48 -5.91 4.03
N GLY A 229 20.37 -6.90 3.87
CA GLY A 229 20.23 -8.21 4.49
C GLY A 229 19.00 -8.99 3.98
N ALA A 230 18.64 -8.80 2.71
CA ALA A 230 17.53 -9.47 2.06
C ALA A 230 18.00 -10.71 1.28
N ASN A 231 17.13 -11.72 1.20
CA ASN A 231 17.29 -12.77 0.20
C ASN A 231 17.23 -12.12 -1.19
N ALA A 232 18.13 -12.55 -2.07
CA ALA A 232 18.21 -12.05 -3.44
C ALA A 232 16.87 -12.19 -4.18
N PRO A 233 16.57 -11.28 -5.13
CA PRO A 233 15.35 -11.30 -5.92
C PRO A 233 15.26 -12.53 -6.83
#